data_AF-A0A943R9S2-F1
#
_entry.id   AF-A0A943R9S2-F1
#
_cell.length_a   1.000
_cell.length_b   1.000
_cell.length_c   1.000
_cell.angle_alpha   90.00
_cell.angle_beta   90.00
_cell.angle_gamma   90.00
#
_symmetry.space_group_name_H-M   'P 1'
#
loop_
_entity.id
_entity.type
_entity.pdbx_description
1 polymer ?
#
loop_
_entity_poly.entity_id
_entity_poly.type
_entity_poly.pdbx_seq_one_letter_code
_entity_poly.pdbx_strand_id
1 'polypeptide(L)'
;MSQGKRFATGEIDVAKHDRHAEQIAKRRAKRREKQNRTHKIPGWVYRVLLILILSVVGMLLWFNRQNLAPDRVMEWVQDRVVGIGVGDGFPQPIAGTVVEPKNFLSVNKELIVVSDTDLSIYNSSAKELASRQHSFSEPVMKTNGSRTLIYNLGGTGYQIESRTKTIAKQNAEGNIFAGSLSEDG
;
A
#
# COMPACT_ATOMS: atom_id res chain seq x y z
N MET A 1 -45.85 13.00 68.88
CA MET A 1 -44.92 13.80 68.06
C MET A 1 -43.52 13.20 68.18
N SER A 2 -42.81 13.17 67.05
CA SER A 2 -41.58 12.40 66.76
C SER A 2 -40.41 12.62 67.73
N GLN A 3 -39.76 11.56 68.20
CA GLN A 3 -38.46 11.59 68.88
C GLN A 3 -37.43 10.92 67.96
N GLY A 4 -36.68 11.76 67.24
CA GLY A 4 -35.65 11.34 66.29
C GLY A 4 -34.46 10.68 67.00
N LYS A 5 -34.05 9.51 66.50
CA LYS A 5 -32.82 8.84 66.90
C LYS A 5 -31.63 9.75 66.59
N ARG A 6 -30.97 10.27 67.62
CA ARG A 6 -29.71 11.00 67.50
C ARG A 6 -28.60 9.99 67.20
N PHE A 7 -28.00 10.09 66.02
CA PHE A 7 -26.78 9.37 65.69
C PHE A 7 -25.63 9.97 66.51
N ALA A 8 -24.88 9.12 67.22
CA ALA A 8 -23.66 9.51 67.88
C ALA A 8 -22.57 9.72 66.82
N THR A 9 -22.29 10.97 66.48
CA THR A 9 -21.11 11.36 65.71
C THR A 9 -19.91 11.25 66.65
N GLY A 10 -19.28 10.08 66.70
CA GLY A 10 -17.98 9.94 67.36
C GLY A 10 -16.99 10.88 66.69
N GLU A 11 -16.30 11.70 67.49
CA GLU A 11 -15.21 12.57 67.03
C GLU A 11 -14.20 11.74 66.24
N ILE A 12 -14.17 11.98 64.92
CA ILE A 12 -13.16 11.40 64.06
C ILE A 12 -11.88 12.16 64.37
N ASP A 13 -10.94 11.51 65.07
CA ASP A 13 -9.59 12.02 65.32
C ASP A 13 -8.87 12.21 63.98
N VAL A 14 -9.02 13.42 63.44
CA VAL A 14 -8.60 13.84 62.09
C VAL A 14 -7.10 13.60 61.90
N ALA A 15 -6.29 13.82 62.94
CA ALA A 15 -4.85 13.65 62.90
C ALA A 15 -4.40 12.19 62.72
N LYS A 16 -5.21 11.22 63.16
CA LYS A 16 -4.92 9.79 62.96
C LYS A 16 -5.35 9.31 61.58
N HIS A 17 -6.43 9.87 61.04
CA HIS A 17 -6.91 9.58 59.69
C HIS A 17 -5.96 10.12 58.61
N ASP A 18 -5.39 11.31 58.82
CA ASP A 18 -4.46 11.94 57.87
C ASP A 18 -3.14 11.17 57.76
N ARG A 19 -2.59 10.67 58.87
CA ARG A 19 -1.37 9.83 58.85
C ARG A 19 -1.59 8.50 58.13
N HIS A 20 -2.76 7.90 58.28
CA HIS A 20 -3.10 6.66 57.59
C HIS A 20 -3.35 6.90 56.08
N ALA A 21 -4.01 8.01 55.73
CA ALA A 21 -4.19 8.45 54.35
C ALA A 21 -2.84 8.71 53.66
N GLU A 22 -1.89 9.36 54.34
CA GLU A 22 -0.56 9.64 53.81
C GLU A 22 0.26 8.34 53.60
N GLN A 23 0.16 7.39 54.53
CA GLN A 23 0.79 6.06 54.37
C GLN A 23 0.18 5.27 53.21
N ILE A 24 -1.13 5.34 53.00
CA ILE A 24 -1.82 4.71 51.85
C ILE A 24 -1.39 5.38 50.55
N ALA A 25 -1.29 6.71 50.53
CA ALA A 25 -0.84 7.48 49.36
C ALA A 25 0.61 7.11 48.99
N LYS A 26 1.53 7.04 49.97
CA LYS A 26 2.93 6.61 49.75
C LYS A 26 3.01 5.18 49.23
N ARG A 27 2.20 4.25 49.76
CA ARG A 27 2.13 2.86 49.26
C ARG A 27 1.58 2.77 47.83
N ARG A 28 0.58 3.59 47.48
CA ARG A 28 0.01 3.68 46.13
C ARG A 28 0.97 4.31 45.13
N ALA A 29 1.70 5.36 45.52
CA ALA A 29 2.74 5.98 44.70
C ALA A 29 3.87 4.98 44.40
N LYS A 30 4.34 4.25 45.42
CA LYS A 30 5.38 3.22 45.27
C LYS A 30 4.94 2.04 44.39
N ARG A 31 3.65 1.69 44.41
CA ARG A 31 3.06 0.69 43.49
C ARG A 31 2.99 1.21 42.05
N ARG A 32 2.58 2.46 41.82
CA ARG A 32 2.56 3.09 40.48
C ARG A 32 3.95 3.18 39.86
N GLU A 33 4.96 3.50 40.67
CA GLU A 33 6.36 3.54 40.23
C GLU A 33 6.88 2.14 39.84
N LYS A 34 6.46 1.09 40.58
CA LYS A 34 6.81 -0.30 40.26
C LYS A 34 6.07 -0.83 39.01
N GLN A 35 4.87 -0.33 38.74
CA GLN A 35 4.02 -0.73 37.60
C GLN A 35 4.44 -0.06 36.28
N ASN A 36 5.05 1.14 36.33
CA ASN A 36 5.63 1.82 35.17
C ASN A 36 7.04 1.33 34.79
N ARG A 37 7.53 0.25 35.41
CA ARG A 37 8.68 -0.49 34.88
C ARG A 37 8.21 -1.26 33.65
N THR A 38 8.12 -0.55 32.54
CA THR A 38 8.04 -1.14 31.21
C THR A 38 9.13 -2.21 31.14
N HIS A 39 8.75 -3.43 30.77
CA HIS A 39 9.72 -4.50 30.52
C HIS A 39 10.58 -4.02 29.36
N LYS A 40 11.72 -3.41 29.68
CA LYS A 40 12.71 -2.99 28.70
C LYS A 40 13.25 -4.28 28.11
N ILE A 41 12.91 -4.53 26.86
CA ILE A 41 13.44 -5.67 26.11
C ILE A 41 14.97 -5.56 26.20
N PRO A 42 15.66 -6.59 26.70
CA PRO A 42 17.08 -6.50 26.96
C PRO A 42 17.85 -6.35 25.64
N GLY A 43 18.88 -5.52 25.63
CA GLY A 43 19.60 -5.10 24.41
C GLY A 43 20.14 -6.25 23.53
N TRP A 44 20.35 -7.44 24.11
CA TRP A 44 20.76 -8.64 23.36
C TRP A 44 19.66 -9.15 22.43
N VAL A 45 18.38 -8.96 22.77
CA VAL A 45 17.27 -9.34 21.90
C VAL A 45 17.32 -8.52 20.62
N TYR A 46 17.66 -7.23 20.68
CA TYR A 46 17.86 -6.43 19.47
C TYR A 46 19.01 -6.97 18.60
N ARG A 47 20.11 -7.43 19.22
CA ARG A 47 21.21 -8.06 18.48
C ARG A 47 20.78 -9.37 17.82
N VAL A 48 20.03 -10.21 18.54
CA VAL A 48 19.47 -11.46 18.00
C VAL A 48 18.48 -11.17 16.87
N LEU A 49 17.61 -10.18 17.03
CA LEU A 49 16.65 -9.74 16.02
C LEU A 49 17.38 -9.21 14.77
N LEU A 50 18.46 -8.44 14.95
CA LEU A 50 19.27 -7.92 13.86
C LEU A 50 19.99 -9.06 13.12
N ILE A 51 20.60 -10.01 13.84
CA ILE A 51 21.23 -11.20 13.23
C ILE A 51 20.20 -12.05 12.48
N LEU A 52 18.99 -12.21 13.04
CA LEU A 52 17.91 -12.95 12.43
C LEU A 52 17.42 -12.26 11.15
N ILE A 53 17.26 -10.94 11.15
CA ILE A 53 16.95 -10.15 9.95
C ILE A 53 18.05 -10.32 8.91
N LEU A 54 19.33 -10.18 9.29
CA LEU A 54 20.46 -10.35 8.36
C LEU A 54 20.52 -11.76 7.77
N SER A 55 20.23 -12.79 8.58
CA SER A 55 20.20 -14.18 8.12
C SER A 55 19.06 -14.43 7.13
N VAL A 56 17.87 -13.89 7.39
CA VAL A 56 16.72 -13.96 6.47
C VAL A 56 17.04 -13.20 5.17
N VAL A 57 17.63 -12.00 5.25
CA VAL A 57 18.04 -11.23 4.07
C VAL A 57 19.10 -11.99 3.27
N GLY A 58 20.13 -12.55 3.93
CA GLY A 58 21.15 -13.36 3.27
C GLY A 58 20.58 -14.62 2.60
N MET A 59 19.64 -15.30 3.26
CA MET A 59 18.94 -16.46 2.71
C MET A 59 18.06 -16.09 1.51
N LEU A 60 17.34 -14.97 1.58
CA LEU A 60 16.58 -14.44 0.44
C LEU A 60 17.51 -14.07 -0.73
N LEU A 61 18.65 -13.43 -0.47
CA LEU A 61 19.64 -13.12 -1.52
C LEU A 61 20.23 -14.38 -2.17
N TRP A 62 20.45 -15.44 -1.40
CA TRP A 62 20.99 -16.71 -1.91
C TRP A 62 19.96 -17.49 -2.73
N PHE A 63 18.75 -17.68 -2.18
CA PHE A 63 17.69 -18.44 -2.83
C PHE A 63 17.16 -17.72 -4.08
N ASN A 64 17.17 -16.39 -4.04
CA ASN A 64 16.59 -15.54 -5.05
C ASN A 64 17.68 -14.89 -5.94
N ARG A 65 18.91 -15.44 -5.96
CA ARG A 65 20.05 -14.97 -6.78
C ARG A 65 19.76 -14.97 -8.29
N GLN A 66 18.79 -15.77 -8.74
CA GLN A 66 18.35 -15.83 -10.13
C GLN A 66 17.08 -15.00 -10.43
N ASN A 67 16.33 -14.56 -9.41
CA ASN A 67 15.04 -13.85 -9.58
C ASN A 67 15.01 -12.42 -8.97
N LEU A 68 16.00 -12.05 -8.15
CA LEU A 68 16.24 -10.67 -7.70
C LEU A 68 17.10 -9.94 -8.72
N ALA A 69 16.53 -9.59 -9.87
CA ALA A 69 16.94 -8.32 -10.43
C ALA A 69 16.49 -7.24 -9.41
N PRO A 70 17.40 -6.52 -8.73
CA PRO A 70 17.00 -5.47 -7.79
C PRO A 70 16.03 -4.47 -8.44
N ASP A 71 16.10 -4.32 -9.76
CA ASP A 71 15.15 -3.57 -10.58
C ASP A 71 13.70 -4.07 -10.48
N ARG A 72 13.45 -5.39 -10.49
CA ARG A 72 12.09 -5.97 -10.38
C ARG A 72 11.47 -5.75 -8.99
N VAL A 73 12.29 -5.83 -7.94
CA VAL A 73 11.82 -5.56 -6.57
C VAL A 73 11.56 -4.08 -6.37
N MET A 74 12.42 -3.21 -6.92
CA MET A 74 12.20 -1.77 -6.90
C MET A 74 10.93 -1.40 -7.67
N GLU A 75 10.70 -1.99 -8.83
CA GLU A 75 9.47 -1.84 -9.61
C GLU A 75 8.23 -2.30 -8.82
N TRP A 76 8.29 -3.46 -8.13
CA TRP A 76 7.20 -3.93 -7.25
C TRP A 76 6.93 -2.98 -6.07
N VAL A 77 7.97 -2.43 -5.44
CA VAL A 77 7.80 -1.45 -4.34
C VAL A 77 7.23 -0.15 -4.88
N GLN A 78 7.74 0.37 -6.00
CA GLN A 78 7.22 1.58 -6.64
C GLN A 78 5.76 1.39 -7.05
N ASP A 79 5.41 0.26 -7.67
CA ASP A 79 4.04 -0.08 -8.04
C ASP A 79 3.11 -0.11 -6.82
N ARG A 80 3.57 -0.67 -5.71
CA ARG A 80 2.84 -0.68 -4.42
C ARG A 80 2.68 0.72 -3.84
N VAL A 81 3.71 1.55 -3.88
CA VAL A 81 3.72 2.88 -3.24
C VAL A 81 2.96 3.91 -4.08
N VAL A 82 3.12 3.92 -5.40
CA VAL A 82 2.42 4.82 -6.33
C VAL A 82 0.91 4.54 -6.32
N GLY A 83 0.51 3.29 -6.12
CA GLY A 83 -0.89 2.87 -5.99
C GLY A 83 -1.58 3.24 -4.68
N ILE A 84 -0.83 3.62 -3.63
CA ILE A 84 -1.39 4.08 -2.34
C ILE A 84 -1.76 5.56 -2.49
N GLY A 85 -2.93 5.80 -3.04
CA GLY A 85 -3.52 7.13 -3.09
C GLY A 85 -5.02 7.03 -3.28
N VAL A 86 -5.77 7.78 -2.48
CA VAL A 86 -7.22 7.92 -2.66
C VAL A 86 -7.43 8.98 -3.73
N GLY A 87 -8.11 8.61 -4.82
CA GLY A 87 -8.56 9.56 -5.85
C GLY A 87 -9.95 10.09 -5.52
N ASP A 88 -10.48 10.91 -6.42
CA ASP A 88 -11.77 11.61 -6.23
C ASP A 88 -13.00 10.68 -6.36
N GLY A 89 -12.79 9.40 -6.65
CA GLY A 89 -13.84 8.42 -6.88
C GLY A 89 -14.37 8.43 -8.31
N PHE A 90 -15.11 7.38 -8.66
CA PHE A 90 -15.77 7.28 -9.96
C PHE A 90 -17.15 7.96 -9.91
N PRO A 91 -17.64 8.54 -11.03
CA PRO A 91 -17.07 8.52 -12.38
C PRO A 91 -15.91 9.51 -12.59
N GLN A 92 -14.94 9.12 -13.41
CA GLN A 92 -13.81 9.96 -13.83
C GLN A 92 -13.90 10.21 -15.35
N PRO A 93 -13.53 11.41 -15.83
CA PRO A 93 -13.37 11.66 -17.26
C PRO A 93 -12.26 10.75 -17.82
N ILE A 94 -12.52 10.19 -19.00
CA ILE A 94 -11.51 9.48 -19.77
C ILE A 94 -10.73 10.48 -20.63
N ALA A 95 -9.43 10.27 -20.80
CA ALA A 95 -8.65 10.98 -21.79
C ALA A 95 -8.99 10.42 -23.18
N GLY A 96 -9.31 11.30 -24.15
CA GLY A 96 -9.77 10.92 -25.49
C GLY A 96 -11.28 10.98 -25.67
N THR A 97 -11.76 10.44 -26.80
CA THR A 97 -13.15 10.55 -27.23
C THR A 97 -13.85 9.21 -27.21
N VAL A 98 -13.16 8.15 -27.65
CA VAL A 98 -13.76 6.83 -27.86
C VAL A 98 -12.90 5.75 -27.22
N VAL A 99 -13.55 4.85 -26.49
CA VAL A 99 -12.92 3.64 -25.93
C VAL A 99 -13.69 2.44 -26.46
N GLU A 100 -12.99 1.53 -27.14
CA GLU A 100 -13.59 0.29 -27.60
C GLU A 100 -13.77 -0.69 -26.43
N PRO A 101 -14.82 -1.55 -26.41
CA PRO A 101 -15.06 -2.46 -25.30
C PRO A 101 -13.89 -3.40 -24.96
N LYS A 102 -13.10 -3.79 -25.97
CA LYS A 102 -11.89 -4.61 -25.80
C LYS A 102 -10.72 -3.87 -25.14
N ASN A 103 -10.79 -2.54 -25.08
CA ASN A 103 -9.78 -1.64 -24.53
C ASN A 103 -10.16 -1.10 -23.14
N PHE A 104 -11.12 -1.74 -22.49
CA PHE A 104 -11.55 -1.42 -21.15
C PHE A 104 -11.47 -2.69 -20.30
N LEU A 105 -10.42 -2.80 -19.47
CA LEU A 105 -10.17 -4.00 -18.67
C LEU A 105 -9.80 -3.62 -17.23
N SER A 106 -10.24 -4.44 -16.28
CA SER A 106 -9.73 -4.35 -14.91
C SER A 106 -8.73 -5.48 -14.64
N VAL A 107 -7.51 -5.10 -14.21
CA VAL A 107 -6.42 -6.01 -13.90
C VAL A 107 -5.86 -5.62 -12.54
N ASN A 108 -5.69 -6.58 -11.61
CA ASN A 108 -5.08 -6.33 -10.29
C ASN A 108 -5.71 -5.18 -9.46
N LYS A 109 -7.04 -4.98 -9.55
CA LYS A 109 -7.80 -3.86 -8.93
C LYS A 109 -7.49 -2.48 -9.51
N GLU A 110 -6.88 -2.45 -10.67
CA GLU A 110 -6.70 -1.27 -11.48
C GLU A 110 -7.61 -1.36 -12.70
N LEU A 111 -8.02 -0.21 -13.19
CA LEU A 111 -8.79 -0.06 -14.41
C LEU A 111 -7.84 0.50 -15.47
N ILE A 112 -7.65 -0.25 -16.55
CA ILE A 112 -6.84 0.17 -17.68
C ILE A 112 -7.78 0.47 -18.83
N VAL A 113 -7.67 1.69 -19.35
CA VAL A 113 -8.49 2.23 -20.42
C VAL A 113 -7.58 2.70 -21.54
N VAL A 114 -7.85 2.26 -22.76
CA VAL A 114 -7.16 2.75 -23.95
C VAL A 114 -8.18 3.40 -24.88
N SER A 115 -8.07 4.72 -25.03
CA SER A 115 -8.88 5.50 -25.94
C SER A 115 -8.20 5.64 -27.31
N ASP A 116 -8.75 6.47 -28.18
CA ASP A 116 -8.14 6.88 -29.45
C ASP A 116 -6.85 7.70 -29.27
N THR A 117 -6.68 8.38 -28.14
CA THR A 117 -5.53 9.28 -27.91
C THR A 117 -4.61 8.82 -26.81
N ASP A 118 -5.10 8.13 -25.78
CA ASP A 118 -4.36 7.91 -24.54
C ASP A 118 -4.62 6.53 -23.93
N LEU A 119 -3.58 5.97 -23.31
CA LEU A 119 -3.71 4.94 -22.28
C LEU A 119 -3.78 5.61 -20.91
N SER A 120 -4.83 5.29 -20.16
CA SER A 120 -5.03 5.74 -18.78
C SER A 120 -5.17 4.53 -17.84
N ILE A 121 -4.42 4.55 -16.75
CA ILE A 121 -4.49 3.54 -15.68
C ILE A 121 -5.03 4.21 -14.43
N TYR A 122 -6.12 3.69 -13.88
CA TYR A 122 -6.73 4.17 -12.64
C TYR A 122 -6.68 3.09 -11.57
N ASN A 123 -6.53 3.49 -10.31
CA ASN A 123 -6.71 2.55 -9.20
C ASN A 123 -8.19 2.41 -8.82
N SER A 124 -8.48 1.54 -7.84
CA SER A 124 -9.83 1.31 -7.32
C SER A 124 -10.52 2.54 -6.74
N SER A 125 -9.75 3.59 -6.41
CA SER A 125 -10.26 4.87 -5.88
C SER A 125 -10.38 5.94 -6.97
N ALA A 126 -10.28 5.56 -8.25
CA ALA A 126 -10.31 6.45 -9.41
C ALA A 126 -9.14 7.45 -9.48
N LYS A 127 -8.04 7.20 -8.76
CA LYS A 127 -6.82 7.98 -8.93
C LYS A 127 -6.14 7.54 -10.22
N GLU A 128 -5.86 8.49 -11.10
CA GLU A 128 -5.01 8.27 -12.26
C GLU A 128 -3.57 7.96 -11.80
N LEU A 129 -3.11 6.75 -12.11
CA LEU A 129 -1.76 6.28 -11.84
C LEU A 129 -0.81 6.58 -13.00
N ALA A 130 -1.31 6.49 -14.23
CA ALA A 130 -0.55 6.78 -15.42
C ALA A 130 -1.47 7.27 -16.55
N SER A 131 -0.96 8.25 -17.31
CA SER A 131 -1.53 8.76 -18.56
C SER A 131 -0.45 8.75 -19.62
N ARG A 132 -0.67 8.10 -20.76
CA ARG A 132 0.33 7.97 -21.83
C ARG A 132 -0.33 8.16 -23.19
N GLN A 133 0.04 9.24 -23.85
CA GLN A 133 -0.49 9.55 -25.18
C GLN A 133 0.09 8.62 -26.26
N HIS A 134 -0.76 8.22 -27.19
CA HIS A 134 -0.41 7.50 -28.40
C HIS A 134 -1.09 8.10 -29.63
N SER A 135 -0.64 7.70 -30.82
CA SER A 135 -1.18 8.16 -32.11
C SER A 135 -1.71 7.00 -32.95
N PHE A 136 -2.22 5.96 -32.29
CA PHE A 136 -2.79 4.79 -32.94
C PHE A 136 -4.22 5.06 -33.37
N SER A 137 -4.51 4.80 -34.64
CA SER A 137 -5.83 4.99 -35.24
C SER A 137 -6.83 3.93 -34.79
N GLU A 138 -6.37 2.68 -34.66
CA GLU A 138 -7.16 1.55 -34.15
C GLU A 138 -6.39 0.87 -33.00
N PRO A 139 -6.35 1.49 -31.80
CA PRO A 139 -5.63 0.93 -30.68
C PRO A 139 -6.27 -0.38 -30.22
N VAL A 140 -5.46 -1.39 -29.94
CA VAL A 140 -5.91 -2.63 -29.29
C VAL A 140 -5.02 -2.94 -28.11
N MET A 141 -5.67 -3.16 -26.96
CA MET A 141 -5.00 -3.51 -25.71
C MET A 141 -4.94 -5.02 -25.48
N LYS A 142 -3.80 -5.49 -24.97
CA LYS A 142 -3.58 -6.82 -24.40
C LYS A 142 -2.79 -6.71 -23.11
N THR A 143 -3.31 -7.30 -22.03
CA THR A 143 -2.68 -7.25 -20.71
C THR A 143 -2.21 -8.63 -20.30
N ASN A 144 -1.04 -8.72 -19.68
CA ASN A 144 -0.55 -9.92 -19.02
C ASN A 144 0.34 -9.51 -17.82
N GLY A 145 0.03 -10.01 -16.62
CA GLY A 145 0.76 -9.65 -15.41
C GLY A 145 0.73 -8.15 -15.09
N SER A 146 1.92 -7.53 -14.98
CA SER A 146 2.12 -6.10 -14.73
C SER A 146 2.31 -5.25 -15.99
N ARG A 147 2.21 -5.87 -17.18
CA ARG A 147 2.50 -5.23 -18.45
C ARG A 147 1.29 -5.18 -19.37
N THR A 148 1.23 -4.14 -20.17
CA THR A 148 0.18 -3.86 -21.13
C THR A 148 0.80 -3.61 -22.50
N LEU A 149 0.44 -4.43 -23.48
CA LEU A 149 0.73 -4.19 -24.89
C LEU A 149 -0.42 -3.39 -25.50
N ILE A 150 -0.08 -2.31 -26.17
CA ILE A 150 -0.97 -1.57 -27.06
C ILE A 150 -0.39 -1.64 -28.46
N TYR A 151 -1.19 -1.96 -29.46
CA TYR A 151 -0.76 -1.91 -30.85
C TYR A 151 -1.82 -1.27 -31.73
N ASN A 152 -1.39 -0.70 -32.85
CA ASN A 152 -2.29 -0.17 -33.86
C ASN A 152 -2.74 -1.31 -34.79
N LEU A 153 -3.99 -1.72 -34.71
CA LEU A 153 -4.56 -2.75 -35.59
C LEU A 153 -4.53 -2.23 -37.04
N GLY A 154 -3.98 -3.05 -37.95
CA GLY A 154 -3.77 -2.64 -39.34
C GLY A 154 -2.65 -1.62 -39.56
N GLY A 155 -2.09 -1.04 -38.49
CA GLY A 155 -0.89 -0.20 -38.53
C GLY A 155 0.38 -0.95 -38.13
N THR A 156 1.51 -0.26 -38.05
CA THR A 156 2.81 -0.88 -37.69
C THR A 156 3.27 -0.57 -36.26
N GLY A 157 2.69 0.44 -35.61
CA GLY A 157 3.14 0.89 -34.30
C GLY A 157 2.65 0.02 -33.15
N TYR A 158 3.54 -0.23 -32.18
CA TYR A 158 3.19 -0.88 -30.91
C TYR A 158 3.97 -0.27 -29.74
N GLN A 159 3.40 -0.42 -28.54
CA GLN A 159 3.92 0.13 -27.30
C GLN A 159 3.67 -0.85 -26.16
N ILE A 160 4.69 -1.13 -25.37
CA ILE A 160 4.61 -1.95 -24.16
C ILE A 160 4.74 -1.01 -22.97
N GLU A 161 3.69 -0.96 -22.17
CA GLU A 161 3.58 -0.16 -20.95
C GLU A 161 3.68 -1.04 -19.71
N SER A 162 4.41 -0.54 -18.72
CA SER A 162 4.26 -0.95 -17.32
C SER A 162 3.41 0.09 -16.58
N ARG A 163 3.08 -0.17 -15.33
CA ARG A 163 2.38 0.80 -14.47
C ARG A 163 3.12 2.13 -14.35
N THR A 164 4.46 2.12 -14.34
CA THR A 164 5.27 3.32 -14.10
C THR A 164 5.84 3.95 -15.38
N LYS A 165 6.20 3.15 -16.38
CA LYS A 165 6.93 3.62 -17.56
C LYS A 165 6.59 2.85 -18.84
N THR A 166 6.87 3.49 -19.97
CA THR A 166 6.96 2.84 -21.28
C THR A 166 8.21 1.96 -21.32
N ILE A 167 8.01 0.65 -21.50
CA ILE A 167 9.10 -0.33 -21.62
C ILE A 167 9.65 -0.30 -23.06
N ALA A 168 8.76 -0.30 -24.04
CA ALA A 168 9.13 -0.29 -25.45
C ALA A 168 8.11 0.51 -26.26
N LYS A 169 8.58 1.24 -27.27
CA LYS A 169 7.75 1.93 -28.25
C LYS A 169 8.44 1.86 -29.59
N GLN A 170 7.90 1.05 -30.51
CA GLN A 170 8.56 0.72 -31.76
C GLN A 170 7.52 0.50 -32.87
N ASN A 171 8.01 0.35 -34.09
CA ASN A 171 7.21 -0.07 -35.24
C ASN A 171 7.65 -1.46 -35.67
N ALA A 172 6.69 -2.32 -35.98
CA ALA A 172 6.91 -3.58 -36.66
C ALA A 172 7.24 -3.34 -38.14
N GLU A 173 7.84 -4.34 -38.79
CA GLU A 173 8.18 -4.28 -40.22
C GLU A 173 6.95 -4.24 -41.14
N GLY A 174 5.80 -4.71 -40.63
CA GLY A 174 4.54 -4.75 -41.37
C GLY A 174 3.33 -4.54 -40.47
N ASN A 175 2.15 -4.61 -41.08
CA ASN A 175 0.89 -4.33 -40.40
C ASN A 175 0.60 -5.38 -39.32
N ILE A 176 0.17 -4.90 -38.15
CA ILE A 176 -0.13 -5.72 -36.99
C ILE A 176 -1.61 -6.08 -37.01
N PHE A 177 -1.90 -7.38 -37.08
CA PHE A 177 -3.27 -7.90 -37.00
C PHE A 177 -3.58 -8.54 -35.66
N ALA A 178 -2.55 -8.99 -34.94
CA ALA A 178 -2.67 -9.60 -33.63
C ALA A 178 -1.38 -9.39 -32.83
N GLY A 179 -1.54 -9.37 -31.50
CA GLY A 179 -0.44 -9.33 -30.55
C GLY A 179 -0.81 -10.09 -29.29
N SER A 180 0.19 -10.68 -28.64
CA SER A 180 0.07 -11.30 -27.32
C SER A 180 1.29 -10.96 -26.49
N LEU A 181 1.11 -10.86 -25.17
CA LEU A 181 2.17 -10.59 -24.23
C LEU A 181 2.39 -11.82 -23.35
N SER A 182 3.65 -12.23 -23.18
CA SER A 182 4.02 -13.27 -22.22
C SER A 182 4.07 -12.70 -20.80
N GLU A 183 4.00 -13.54 -19.78
CA GLU A 183 4.04 -13.11 -18.37
C GLU A 183 5.42 -12.51 -18.00
N ASP A 184 6.49 -12.94 -18.68
CA ASP A 184 7.87 -12.48 -18.47
C ASP A 184 8.31 -11.32 -19.38
N GLY A 185 7.50 -10.97 -20.39
CA GLY A 185 7.86 -10.05 -21.47
C GLY A 185 8.51 -10.79 -22.62
#